data_AF-G2KQM9-F1
#
_entry.id   AF-G2KQM9-F1
#
_cell.length_a   1.000
_cell.length_b   1.000
_cell.length_c   1.000
_cell.angle_alpha   90.00
_cell.angle_beta   90.00
_cell.angle_gamma   90.00
#
_symmetry.space_group_name_H-M   'P 1'
#
loop_
_entity.id
_entity.type
_entity.pdbx_description
1 polymer ?
#
loop_
_entity_poly.entity_id
_entity_poly.type
_entity_poly.pdbx_seq_one_letter_code
_entity_poly.pdbx_strand_id
1 'polypeptide(L)'
;MTVLRLLPHVSYAFTCFATMMVLAHSAAYAACATPAGNAGEIVYSSSQKFFQYCDGSDWKKMNQGAGSGSGGCANPTGDEGALIYNQDSCVFQGCAGNVWRAIGPKGASEPASTNMIGHWKYDETSGTVAADSSGNGHNATMLNGFSGATNSVSGKIGTALQPDGVDDYAIISHHPNFDNLVDITIAMWVKRDQTNDKYDPLLAKTSSSGAYPLTFEICNASQGSCGVSDNNKLSLYSDKTTPSAVVSAQTITDTDWHHVAVTRSGTNVTFYIDGASAGTATVNANSYGADAVSLRLGKESAASPSFDGSLDDLRFYGRALSAVEIGQLYALGVSTRQCNPAGTCLNPAGNSGDIVYNSSSNVMQYCNGTGWIAIGQ
;
A
#
# COMPACT_ATOMS: atom_id res chain seq x y z
N MET A 1 -16.05 -26.56 -15.50
CA MET A 1 -15.80 -25.22 -14.95
C MET A 1 -17.05 -24.82 -14.18
N THR A 2 -17.02 -24.88 -12.85
CA THR A 2 -18.18 -24.49 -12.01
C THR A 2 -18.10 -22.98 -11.83
N VAL A 3 -19.04 -22.27 -12.45
CA VAL A 3 -19.10 -20.80 -12.48
C VAL A 3 -20.21 -20.38 -11.51
N LEU A 4 -19.83 -19.71 -10.42
CA LEU A 4 -20.78 -19.11 -9.50
C LEU A 4 -21.20 -17.75 -10.07
N ARG A 5 -22.51 -17.55 -10.31
CA ARG A 5 -23.07 -16.33 -10.89
C ARG A 5 -23.59 -15.43 -9.78
N LEU A 6 -23.16 -14.17 -9.76
CA LEU A 6 -23.67 -13.15 -8.85
C LEU A 6 -24.60 -12.24 -9.66
N LEU A 7 -25.88 -12.23 -9.32
CA LEU A 7 -26.86 -11.34 -9.95
C LEU A 7 -26.81 -9.97 -9.25
N PRO A 8 -26.75 -8.85 -10.00
CA PRO A 8 -26.86 -7.52 -9.40
C PRO A 8 -28.28 -7.32 -8.83
N HIS A 9 -28.38 -6.73 -7.64
CA HIS A 9 -29.65 -6.30 -7.06
C HIS A 9 -30.23 -5.18 -7.92
N VAL A 10 -31.29 -5.47 -8.68
CA VAL A 10 -32.09 -4.46 -9.36
C VAL A 10 -33.43 -4.33 -8.64
N SER A 11 -33.65 -3.20 -7.98
CA SER A 11 -34.92 -2.85 -7.36
C SER A 11 -35.96 -2.52 -8.44
N TYR A 12 -36.94 -3.40 -8.66
CA TYR A 12 -38.08 -3.13 -9.54
C TYR A 12 -39.36 -2.89 -8.72
N ALA A 13 -39.96 -1.72 -8.90
CA ALA A 13 -41.32 -1.41 -8.45
C ALA A 13 -42.34 -2.01 -9.43
N PHE A 14 -43.26 -2.82 -8.91
CA PHE A 14 -44.38 -3.42 -9.64
C PHE A 14 -45.52 -2.41 -9.82
N THR A 15 -45.96 -2.19 -11.07
CA THR A 15 -47.38 -1.91 -11.37
C THR A 15 -47.78 -2.63 -12.66
N CYS A 16 -48.90 -3.34 -12.56
CA CYS A 16 -49.45 -4.31 -13.51
C CYS A 16 -50.38 -3.62 -14.53
N PHE A 17 -50.20 -3.84 -15.83
CA PHE A 17 -51.29 -3.83 -16.82
C PHE A 17 -50.93 -4.74 -17.99
N ALA A 18 -51.82 -5.68 -18.29
CA ALA A 18 -51.65 -6.72 -19.31
C ALA A 18 -52.17 -6.25 -20.67
N THR A 19 -51.35 -6.40 -21.72
CA THR A 19 -51.81 -6.57 -23.10
C THR A 19 -50.85 -7.52 -23.83
N MET A 20 -51.38 -8.65 -24.29
CA MET A 20 -50.66 -9.64 -25.12
C MET A 20 -50.23 -9.00 -26.45
N MET A 21 -48.93 -8.95 -26.71
CA MET A 21 -48.37 -8.80 -28.04
C MET A 21 -47.32 -9.92 -28.21
N VAL A 22 -47.61 -10.88 -29.09
CA VAL A 22 -46.67 -11.95 -29.46
C VAL A 22 -45.56 -11.31 -30.30
N LEU A 23 -44.49 -10.88 -29.64
CA LEU A 23 -43.22 -10.55 -30.27
C LEU A 23 -42.34 -11.79 -30.24
N ALA A 24 -41.85 -12.18 -31.42
CA ALA A 24 -40.87 -13.25 -31.58
C ALA A 24 -39.68 -12.99 -30.63
N HIS A 25 -39.44 -13.92 -29.71
CA HIS A 25 -38.28 -13.86 -28.83
C HIS A 25 -37.04 -14.13 -29.67
N SER A 26 -36.34 -13.07 -30.08
CA SER A 26 -34.92 -13.20 -30.41
C SER A 26 -34.22 -13.73 -29.17
N ALA A 27 -33.56 -14.89 -29.30
CA ALA A 27 -32.63 -15.34 -28.28
C ALA A 27 -31.60 -14.23 -28.09
N ALA A 28 -31.53 -13.65 -26.89
CA ALA A 28 -30.49 -12.69 -26.56
C ALA A 28 -29.14 -13.39 -26.76
N TYR A 29 -28.37 -12.97 -27.77
CA TYR A 29 -27.04 -13.48 -27.98
C TYR A 29 -26.19 -13.10 -26.77
N ALA A 30 -25.52 -14.08 -26.18
CA ALA A 30 -24.55 -13.83 -25.12
C ALA A 30 -23.44 -12.94 -25.68
N ALA A 31 -23.16 -11.85 -24.98
CA ALA A 31 -22.21 -10.84 -25.40
C ALA A 31 -20.75 -11.34 -25.23
N CYS A 32 -20.49 -12.11 -24.18
CA CYS A 32 -19.19 -12.74 -23.94
C CYS A 32 -19.28 -14.26 -24.09
N ALA A 33 -18.23 -14.87 -24.63
CA ALA A 33 -18.14 -16.30 -24.85
C ALA A 33 -17.35 -17.01 -23.73
N THR A 34 -17.78 -18.24 -23.39
CA THR A 34 -17.06 -19.20 -22.53
C THR A 34 -16.62 -18.68 -21.14
N PRO A 35 -17.52 -18.62 -20.14
CA PRO A 35 -18.94 -18.98 -20.21
C PRO A 35 -19.74 -17.95 -21.00
N ALA A 36 -20.88 -18.38 -21.56
CA ALA A 36 -21.81 -17.46 -22.20
C ALA A 36 -22.40 -16.50 -21.14
N GLY A 37 -22.23 -15.20 -21.34
CA GLY A 37 -22.72 -14.17 -20.41
C GLY A 37 -23.14 -12.87 -21.09
N ASN A 38 -24.01 -12.13 -20.41
CA ASN A 38 -24.51 -10.83 -20.87
C ASN A 38 -23.58 -9.71 -20.42
N ALA A 39 -23.61 -8.56 -21.10
CA ALA A 39 -22.86 -7.37 -20.69
C ALA A 39 -23.16 -7.00 -19.23
N GLY A 40 -22.12 -6.72 -18.45
CA GLY A 40 -22.20 -6.44 -17.01
C GLY A 40 -22.33 -7.66 -16.11
N GLU A 41 -22.46 -8.88 -16.64
CA GLU A 41 -22.48 -10.09 -15.82
C GLU A 41 -21.12 -10.32 -15.15
N ILE A 42 -21.13 -10.60 -13.83
CA ILE A 42 -19.93 -10.94 -13.04
C ILE A 42 -19.95 -12.44 -12.76
N VAL A 43 -18.80 -13.08 -12.99
CA VAL A 43 -18.61 -14.50 -12.71
C VAL A 43 -17.30 -14.78 -12.01
N TYR A 44 -17.32 -15.79 -11.14
CA TYR A 44 -16.12 -16.33 -10.50
C TYR A 44 -15.65 -17.62 -11.20
N SER A 45 -14.35 -17.68 -11.52
CA SER A 45 -13.70 -18.88 -12.03
C SER A 45 -13.03 -19.66 -10.90
N SER A 46 -13.61 -20.79 -10.51
CA SER A 46 -13.04 -21.69 -9.49
C SER A 46 -11.74 -22.37 -9.92
N SER A 47 -11.50 -22.53 -11.24
CA SER A 47 -10.25 -23.11 -11.75
C SER A 47 -9.12 -22.10 -11.82
N GLN A 48 -9.42 -20.86 -12.21
CA GLN A 48 -8.43 -19.79 -12.34
C GLN A 48 -8.33 -18.89 -11.11
N LYS A 49 -9.24 -19.09 -10.15
CA LYS A 49 -9.33 -18.35 -8.87
C LYS A 49 -9.37 -16.84 -9.07
N PHE A 50 -10.24 -16.33 -9.95
CA PHE A 50 -10.45 -14.89 -10.11
C PHE A 50 -11.89 -14.56 -10.52
N PHE A 51 -12.31 -13.31 -10.28
CA PHE A 51 -13.56 -12.77 -10.82
C PHE A 51 -13.30 -12.07 -12.15
N GLN A 52 -14.30 -12.12 -13.02
CA GLN A 52 -14.32 -11.42 -14.29
C GLN A 52 -15.72 -10.87 -14.56
N TYR A 53 -15.81 -9.78 -15.31
CA TYR A 53 -17.08 -9.24 -15.80
C TYR A 53 -17.11 -9.23 -17.33
N CYS A 54 -18.30 -9.27 -17.93
CA CYS A 54 -18.46 -9.17 -19.37
C CYS A 54 -18.56 -7.69 -19.79
N ASP A 55 -17.66 -7.22 -20.66
CA ASP A 55 -17.66 -5.82 -21.17
C ASP A 55 -18.59 -5.63 -22.38
N GLY A 56 -19.46 -6.61 -22.66
CA GLY A 56 -20.29 -6.63 -23.86
C GLY A 56 -19.61 -7.24 -25.08
N SER A 57 -18.34 -7.65 -24.98
CA SER A 57 -17.62 -8.39 -26.03
C SER A 57 -16.72 -9.49 -25.49
N ASP A 58 -16.02 -9.23 -24.39
CA ASP A 58 -15.01 -10.08 -23.78
C ASP A 58 -15.12 -10.08 -22.25
N TRP A 59 -14.65 -11.16 -21.64
CA TRP A 59 -14.47 -11.26 -20.20
C TRP A 59 -13.24 -10.46 -19.74
N LYS A 60 -13.43 -9.51 -18.81
CA LYS A 60 -12.36 -8.70 -18.19
C LYS A 60 -12.14 -9.12 -16.75
N LYS A 61 -10.88 -9.39 -16.40
CA LYS A 61 -10.50 -9.79 -15.04
C LYS A 61 -10.66 -8.62 -14.07
N MET A 62 -11.29 -8.88 -12.93
CA MET A 62 -11.60 -7.89 -11.90
C MET A 62 -10.55 -7.84 -10.78
N ASN A 63 -10.00 -9.00 -10.41
CA ASN A 63 -9.10 -9.11 -9.26
C ASN A 63 -7.67 -8.74 -9.61
N GLN A 64 -7.01 -8.05 -8.69
CA GLN A 64 -5.59 -7.71 -8.75
C GLN A 64 -4.67 -8.89 -8.41
N GLY A 65 -4.74 -9.95 -9.23
CA GLY A 65 -3.97 -11.19 -9.03
C GLY A 65 -4.84 -12.44 -9.14
N ALA A 66 -4.22 -13.61 -9.13
CA ALA A 66 -4.93 -14.88 -8.96
C ALA A 66 -5.07 -15.21 -7.46
N GLY A 67 -6.11 -15.96 -7.13
CA GLY A 67 -6.26 -16.57 -5.82
C GLY A 67 -5.32 -17.75 -5.61
N SER A 68 -5.38 -18.32 -4.41
CA SER A 68 -4.63 -19.51 -3.99
C SER A 68 -5.53 -20.45 -3.20
N GLY A 69 -5.15 -21.73 -3.13
CA GLY A 69 -5.84 -22.70 -2.27
C GLY A 69 -7.32 -22.91 -2.58
N SER A 70 -8.02 -23.48 -1.60
CA SER A 70 -9.45 -23.77 -1.60
C SER A 70 -9.97 -23.66 -0.17
N GLY A 71 -11.28 -23.40 -0.02
CA GLY A 71 -11.95 -23.49 1.29
C GLY A 71 -12.44 -22.16 1.88
N GLY A 72 -12.42 -21.08 1.11
CA GLY A 72 -12.91 -19.78 1.55
C GLY A 72 -11.86 -18.95 2.29
N CYS A 73 -12.21 -17.69 2.51
CA CYS A 73 -11.34 -16.67 3.06
C CYS A 73 -11.70 -16.39 4.51
N ALA A 74 -10.71 -15.98 5.31
CA ALA A 74 -10.88 -15.60 6.71
C ALA A 74 -10.60 -14.11 6.91
N ASN A 75 -11.18 -13.55 7.98
CA ASN A 75 -11.01 -12.15 8.40
C ASN A 75 -11.26 -11.11 7.29
N PRO A 76 -12.52 -10.91 6.84
CA PRO A 76 -13.76 -11.56 7.32
C PRO A 76 -13.96 -12.95 6.71
N THR A 77 -14.79 -13.78 7.36
CA THR A 77 -15.12 -15.11 6.84
C THR A 77 -15.98 -15.00 5.59
N GLY A 78 -15.61 -15.69 4.51
CA GLY A 78 -16.41 -15.75 3.29
C GLY A 78 -16.12 -16.99 2.47
N ASP A 79 -17.14 -17.54 1.84
CA ASP A 79 -16.99 -18.71 0.96
C ASP A 79 -16.14 -18.37 -0.28
N GLU A 80 -15.53 -19.39 -0.88
CA GLU A 80 -14.83 -19.21 -2.14
C GLU A 80 -15.78 -18.64 -3.21
N GLY A 81 -15.39 -17.53 -3.86
CA GLY A 81 -16.25 -16.81 -4.78
C GLY A 81 -17.17 -15.77 -4.13
N ALA A 82 -17.05 -15.52 -2.81
CA ALA A 82 -17.71 -14.40 -2.16
C ALA A 82 -17.14 -13.06 -2.64
N LEU A 83 -18.02 -12.09 -2.88
CA LEU A 83 -17.68 -10.72 -3.21
C LEU A 83 -18.21 -9.82 -2.08
N ILE A 84 -17.34 -9.04 -1.44
CA ILE A 84 -17.73 -8.16 -0.34
C ILE A 84 -17.17 -6.76 -0.56
N TYR A 85 -17.89 -5.77 -0.04
CA TYR A 85 -17.40 -4.41 0.05
C TYR A 85 -16.78 -4.19 1.42
N ASN A 86 -15.49 -3.85 1.46
CA ASN A 86 -14.82 -3.49 2.70
C ASN A 86 -15.11 -2.02 3.01
N GLN A 87 -15.85 -1.76 4.09
CA GLN A 87 -16.26 -0.41 4.48
C GLN A 87 -15.10 0.44 5.02
N ASP A 88 -14.05 -0.17 5.56
CA ASP A 88 -12.90 0.54 6.11
C ASP A 88 -11.97 1.05 5.00
N SER A 89 -11.84 0.28 3.92
CA SER A 89 -11.01 0.64 2.76
C SER A 89 -11.79 1.16 1.56
N CYS A 90 -13.13 1.15 1.61
CA CYS A 90 -14.05 1.48 0.52
C CYS A 90 -13.66 0.79 -0.82
N VAL A 91 -13.30 -0.49 -0.74
CA VAL A 91 -12.86 -1.30 -1.89
C VAL A 91 -13.63 -2.61 -1.90
N PHE A 92 -14.07 -3.04 -3.09
CA PHE A 92 -14.57 -4.40 -3.26
C PHE A 92 -13.42 -5.39 -3.16
N GLN A 93 -13.64 -6.52 -2.50
CA GLN A 93 -12.72 -7.64 -2.48
C GLN A 93 -13.45 -8.94 -2.76
N GLY A 94 -12.82 -9.79 -3.56
CA GLY A 94 -13.32 -11.11 -3.92
C GLY A 94 -12.51 -12.20 -3.24
N CYS A 95 -13.19 -13.19 -2.64
CA CYS A 95 -12.55 -14.35 -2.07
C CYS A 95 -12.09 -15.29 -3.18
N ALA A 96 -10.77 -15.32 -3.39
CA ALA A 96 -10.13 -16.04 -4.47
C ALA A 96 -9.43 -17.29 -3.91
N GLY A 97 -10.18 -18.37 -3.74
CA GLY A 97 -9.72 -19.61 -3.10
C GLY A 97 -9.71 -19.47 -1.59
N ASN A 98 -8.57 -19.09 -1.00
CA ASN A 98 -8.40 -18.84 0.43
C ASN A 98 -7.85 -17.45 0.79
N VAL A 99 -7.78 -16.54 -0.19
CA VAL A 99 -7.26 -15.16 -0.01
C VAL A 99 -8.24 -14.12 -0.55
N TRP A 100 -8.47 -13.06 0.23
CA TRP A 100 -9.18 -11.87 -0.24
C TRP A 100 -8.32 -11.07 -1.22
N ARG A 101 -8.87 -10.76 -2.40
CA ARG A 101 -8.20 -9.96 -3.43
C ARG A 101 -9.02 -8.72 -3.75
N ALA A 102 -8.39 -7.56 -3.73
CA ALA A 102 -9.03 -6.30 -4.12
C ALA A 102 -9.51 -6.34 -5.59
N ILE A 103 -10.63 -5.64 -5.82
CA ILE A 103 -11.32 -5.45 -7.09
C ILE A 103 -11.39 -3.94 -7.33
N GLY A 104 -10.85 -3.49 -8.46
CA GLY A 104 -10.75 -2.07 -8.79
C GLY A 104 -9.87 -1.82 -10.01
N PRO A 105 -9.38 -0.58 -10.21
CA PRO A 105 -8.56 -0.23 -11.36
C PRO A 105 -7.26 -1.02 -11.34
N LYS A 106 -6.67 -1.28 -12.51
CA LYS A 106 -5.32 -1.86 -12.66
C LYS A 106 -4.30 -0.80 -12.24
N GLY A 107 -4.12 -0.72 -10.92
CA GLY A 107 -3.33 0.29 -10.22
C GLY A 107 -4.23 1.01 -9.21
N ALA A 108 -4.08 0.90 -7.91
CA ALA A 108 -2.98 0.41 -7.07
C ALA A 108 -3.34 -0.94 -6.43
N SER A 109 -2.79 -2.02 -6.94
CA SER A 109 -2.66 -3.23 -6.13
C SER A 109 -1.45 -3.06 -5.23
N GLU A 110 -1.61 -3.22 -3.93
CA GLU A 110 -0.44 -3.33 -3.05
C GLU A 110 0.49 -4.40 -3.64
N PRO A 111 1.80 -4.14 -3.74
CA PRO A 111 2.75 -5.14 -4.19
C PRO A 111 2.58 -6.44 -3.43
N ALA A 112 2.91 -7.55 -4.08
CA ALA A 112 2.86 -8.85 -3.42
C ALA A 112 3.65 -8.82 -2.10
N SER A 113 3.02 -9.27 -1.01
CA SER A 113 3.63 -9.39 0.34
C SER A 113 4.74 -10.43 0.42
N THR A 114 5.13 -11.02 -0.71
CA THR A 114 6.28 -11.94 -0.82
C THR A 114 7.53 -11.25 -0.30
N ASN A 115 8.18 -11.87 0.70
CA ASN A 115 9.33 -11.33 1.42
C ASN A 115 9.10 -9.95 2.07
N MET A 116 7.86 -9.58 2.37
CA MET A 116 7.60 -8.47 3.30
C MET A 116 8.05 -8.91 4.70
N ILE A 117 8.90 -8.11 5.32
CA ILE A 117 9.43 -8.36 6.67
C ILE A 117 8.57 -7.64 7.70
N GLY A 118 8.15 -6.40 7.44
CA GLY A 118 7.30 -5.63 8.34
C GLY A 118 6.49 -4.56 7.62
N HIS A 119 5.33 -4.25 8.16
CA HIS A 119 4.45 -3.18 7.68
C HIS A 119 3.79 -2.46 8.86
N TRP A 120 4.17 -1.23 9.11
CA TRP A 120 3.59 -0.38 10.15
C TRP A 120 2.78 0.70 9.48
N LYS A 121 1.45 0.58 9.60
CA LYS A 121 0.53 1.55 9.00
C LYS A 121 0.54 2.89 9.72
N TYR A 122 0.86 2.89 11.02
CA TYR A 122 0.74 4.07 11.88
C TYR A 122 -0.71 4.57 12.07
N ASP A 123 -1.66 3.61 12.01
CA ASP A 123 -3.09 3.81 12.21
C ASP A 123 -3.51 3.87 13.71
N GLU A 124 -2.54 3.87 14.63
CA GLU A 124 -2.83 3.80 16.06
C GLU A 124 -3.33 5.12 16.63
N THR A 125 -4.49 5.06 17.28
CA THR A 125 -5.13 6.19 17.97
C THR A 125 -5.05 6.07 19.50
N SER A 126 -4.33 5.05 20.00
CA SER A 126 -4.10 4.83 21.43
C SER A 126 -2.90 3.92 21.69
N GLY A 127 -2.41 3.91 22.93
CA GLY A 127 -1.34 3.01 23.37
C GLY A 127 0.04 3.35 22.80
N THR A 128 1.02 2.51 23.15
CA THR A 128 2.45 2.72 22.85
C THR A 128 3.01 1.63 21.92
N VAL A 129 2.17 1.01 21.10
CA VAL A 129 2.59 -0.05 20.19
C VAL A 129 2.09 0.28 18.79
N ALA A 130 2.99 0.48 17.84
CA ALA A 130 2.67 0.48 16.43
C ALA A 130 2.69 -0.96 15.91
N ALA A 131 1.55 -1.43 15.40
CA ALA A 131 1.34 -2.83 15.05
C ALA A 131 1.96 -3.19 13.69
N ASP A 132 2.59 -4.36 13.62
CA ASP A 132 3.06 -4.95 12.38
C ASP A 132 1.90 -5.66 11.65
N SER A 133 1.39 -5.01 10.61
CA SER A 133 0.33 -5.49 9.73
C SER A 133 0.78 -6.56 8.73
N SER A 134 2.08 -6.88 8.64
CA SER A 134 2.58 -7.92 7.73
C SER A 134 2.26 -9.34 8.22
N GLY A 135 1.92 -9.50 9.50
CA GLY A 135 1.68 -10.79 10.14
C GLY A 135 2.95 -11.48 10.67
N ASN A 136 4.12 -10.83 10.61
CA ASN A 136 5.39 -11.38 11.07
C ASN A 136 5.72 -11.08 12.54
N GLY A 137 4.91 -10.25 13.21
CA GLY A 137 5.00 -9.99 14.64
C GLY A 137 6.07 -8.98 15.05
N HIS A 138 6.57 -8.16 14.13
CA HIS A 138 7.59 -7.13 14.40
C HIS A 138 6.95 -5.83 14.93
N ASN A 139 6.09 -5.91 15.94
CA ASN A 139 5.46 -4.73 16.53
C ASN A 139 6.53 -3.75 17.05
N ALA A 140 6.35 -2.46 16.79
CA ALA A 140 7.26 -1.42 17.26
C ALA A 140 6.71 -0.78 18.54
N THR A 141 7.54 -0.70 19.58
CA THR A 141 7.19 -0.03 20.84
C THR A 141 7.54 1.44 20.75
N MET A 142 6.56 2.33 20.94
CA MET A 142 6.75 3.77 21.04
C MET A 142 7.31 4.13 22.42
N LEU A 143 8.29 5.03 22.47
CA LEU A 143 9.04 5.37 23.69
C LEU A 143 8.94 6.86 24.02
N ASN A 144 9.34 7.22 25.25
CA ASN A 144 9.47 8.60 25.73
C ASN A 144 8.18 9.43 25.81
N GLY A 145 7.01 8.77 25.82
CA GLY A 145 5.72 9.46 25.84
C GLY A 145 5.06 9.49 24.48
N PHE A 146 5.80 9.16 23.41
CA PHE A 146 5.26 8.90 22.08
C PHE A 146 4.14 7.84 22.16
N SER A 147 2.95 8.19 21.69
CA SER A 147 1.80 7.30 21.73
C SER A 147 0.77 7.62 20.65
N GLY A 148 -0.02 6.63 20.25
CA GLY A 148 -1.13 6.85 19.33
C GLY A 148 -2.21 7.78 19.91
N ALA A 149 -2.28 7.95 21.24
CA ALA A 149 -3.29 8.81 21.86
C ALA A 149 -2.96 10.31 21.73
N THR A 150 -1.67 10.66 21.71
CA THR A 150 -1.18 12.04 21.77
C THR A 150 -0.51 12.49 20.47
N ASN A 151 -0.02 11.56 19.66
CA ASN A 151 0.79 11.84 18.47
C ASN A 151 0.15 11.33 17.18
N SER A 152 -1.11 10.87 17.21
CA SER A 152 -1.83 10.46 15.99
C SER A 152 -2.43 11.66 15.28
N VAL A 153 -2.15 11.78 13.98
CA VAL A 153 -2.65 12.84 13.10
C VAL A 153 -3.26 12.25 11.83
N SER A 154 -3.92 13.07 11.01
CA SER A 154 -4.38 12.62 9.69
C SER A 154 -3.18 12.22 8.84
N GLY A 155 -3.12 10.95 8.44
CA GLY A 155 -2.09 10.43 7.57
C GLY A 155 -2.36 10.70 6.11
N LYS A 156 -1.42 10.26 5.27
CA LYS A 156 -1.63 10.13 3.83
C LYS A 156 -2.54 8.93 3.52
N ILE A 157 -2.48 7.89 4.34
CA ILE A 157 -3.34 6.71 4.33
C ILE A 157 -3.80 6.48 5.77
N GLY A 158 -5.09 6.68 6.06
CA GLY A 158 -5.58 6.50 7.44
C GLY A 158 -5.01 7.55 8.40
N THR A 159 -4.39 7.11 9.50
CA THR A 159 -3.67 8.01 10.42
C THR A 159 -2.16 7.90 10.25
N ALA A 160 -1.45 8.89 10.76
CA ALA A 160 0.00 8.89 10.86
C ALA A 160 0.42 9.12 12.31
N LEU A 161 1.65 8.78 12.64
CA LEU A 161 2.26 9.18 13.90
C LEU A 161 3.22 10.34 13.68
N GLN A 162 3.18 11.32 14.58
CA GLN A 162 3.98 12.55 14.51
C GLN A 162 4.99 12.63 15.67
N PRO A 163 6.22 12.12 15.48
CA PRO A 163 7.36 12.49 16.31
C PRO A 163 7.62 14.00 16.34
N ASP A 164 8.12 14.50 17.46
CA ASP A 164 8.21 15.93 17.78
C ASP A 164 9.61 16.56 17.59
N GLY A 165 10.54 15.83 16.97
CA GLY A 165 11.93 16.27 16.78
C GLY A 165 12.82 16.24 18.02
N VAL A 166 12.30 15.86 19.20
CA VAL A 166 13.06 15.83 20.45
C VAL A 166 13.52 14.41 20.77
N ASP A 167 12.60 13.57 21.24
CA ASP A 167 12.92 12.22 21.68
C ASP A 167 11.86 11.15 21.39
N ASP A 168 10.82 11.47 20.64
CA ASP A 168 9.78 10.53 20.21
C ASP A 168 10.26 9.59 19.09
N TYR A 169 10.17 8.27 19.32
CA TYR A 169 10.49 7.26 18.31
C TYR A 169 9.88 5.90 18.65
N ALA A 170 9.84 5.00 17.68
CA ALA A 170 9.45 3.61 17.89
C ALA A 170 10.63 2.66 17.73
N ILE A 171 10.64 1.57 18.49
CA ILE A 171 11.69 0.55 18.49
C ILE A 171 11.13 -0.84 18.23
N ILE A 172 11.78 -1.58 17.35
CA ILE A 172 11.56 -3.02 17.16
C ILE A 172 12.76 -3.72 17.76
N SER A 173 12.52 -4.60 18.74
CA SER A 173 13.59 -5.39 19.34
C SER A 173 14.37 -6.13 18.26
N HIS A 174 15.68 -6.30 18.48
CA HIS A 174 16.55 -7.01 17.55
C HIS A 174 15.91 -8.32 17.06
N HIS A 175 15.90 -8.51 15.74
CA HIS A 175 15.45 -9.74 15.11
C HIS A 175 16.31 -10.07 13.87
N PRO A 176 16.70 -11.35 13.66
CA PRO A 176 17.54 -11.76 12.53
C PRO A 176 16.95 -11.50 11.13
N ASN A 177 15.63 -11.32 11.01
CA ASN A 177 15.00 -10.95 9.73
C ASN A 177 15.51 -9.62 9.18
N PHE A 178 16.06 -8.74 10.03
CA PHE A 178 16.64 -7.47 9.64
C PHE A 178 18.17 -7.51 9.58
N ASP A 179 18.77 -8.68 9.38
CA ASP A 179 20.22 -8.87 9.32
C ASP A 179 20.67 -9.52 8.01
N ASN A 180 21.88 -9.17 7.57
CA ASN A 180 22.58 -9.79 6.43
C ASN A 180 21.78 -9.81 5.12
N LEU A 181 20.81 -8.91 4.95
CA LEU A 181 20.05 -8.85 3.71
C LEU A 181 20.92 -8.23 2.61
N VAL A 182 20.86 -8.90 1.45
CA VAL A 182 21.45 -8.46 0.19
C VAL A 182 20.48 -7.48 -0.47
N ASP A 183 19.27 -7.97 -0.71
CA ASP A 183 18.21 -7.19 -1.35
C ASP A 183 17.23 -6.66 -0.31
N ILE A 184 16.90 -5.37 -0.40
CA ILE A 184 15.90 -4.75 0.45
C ILE A 184 15.06 -3.72 -0.30
N THR A 185 13.89 -3.43 0.27
CA THR A 185 13.15 -2.20 -0.01
C THR A 185 12.64 -1.62 1.30
N ILE A 186 12.83 -0.31 1.46
CA ILE A 186 12.20 0.48 2.52
C ILE A 186 11.35 1.52 1.82
N ALA A 187 10.09 1.64 2.20
CA ALA A 187 9.15 2.61 1.62
C ALA A 187 8.24 3.17 2.72
N MET A 188 7.94 4.46 2.67
CA MET A 188 7.01 5.11 3.60
C MET A 188 6.52 6.44 3.05
N TRP A 189 5.46 6.96 3.66
CA TRP A 189 5.05 8.34 3.51
C TRP A 189 5.70 9.19 4.60
N VAL A 190 6.24 10.35 4.22
CA VAL A 190 6.85 11.30 5.14
C VAL A 190 6.30 12.69 4.89
N LYS A 191 6.14 13.46 5.96
CA LYS A 191 5.89 14.89 5.90
C LYS A 191 6.71 15.55 6.99
N ARG A 192 7.68 16.37 6.62
CA ARG A 192 8.49 17.10 7.61
C ARG A 192 7.75 18.35 8.06
N ASP A 193 7.93 18.74 9.31
CA ASP A 193 7.37 20.01 9.79
C ASP A 193 8.24 21.21 9.38
N GLN A 194 9.53 20.97 9.11
CA GLN A 194 10.46 21.95 8.57
C GLN A 194 11.52 21.29 7.66
N THR A 195 12.30 22.09 6.93
CA THR A 195 13.31 21.57 5.98
C THR A 195 14.75 21.89 6.38
N ASN A 196 14.91 22.48 7.56
CA ASN A 196 16.16 22.90 8.18
C ASN A 196 16.43 22.18 9.51
N ASP A 197 15.80 21.03 9.71
CA ASP A 197 15.99 20.17 10.89
C ASP A 197 17.42 19.70 11.10
N LYS A 198 17.74 19.32 12.34
CA LYS A 198 19.08 18.85 12.68
C LYS A 198 19.42 17.53 11.99
N TYR A 199 18.47 16.60 12.00
CA TYR A 199 18.54 15.28 11.40
C TYR A 199 17.12 14.85 11.03
N ASP A 200 16.93 14.25 9.86
CA ASP A 200 15.64 13.67 9.45
C ASP A 200 15.74 12.13 9.36
N PRO A 201 15.97 11.41 10.48
CA PRO A 201 16.14 9.97 10.46
C PRO A 201 14.79 9.28 10.27
N LEU A 202 14.66 8.46 9.23
CA LEU A 202 13.41 7.75 8.97
C LEU A 202 13.44 6.35 9.58
N LEU A 203 14.53 5.62 9.36
CA LEU A 203 14.73 4.27 9.87
C LEU A 203 16.21 4.01 10.07
N ALA A 204 16.59 3.43 11.21
CA ALA A 204 17.98 3.17 11.51
C ALA A 204 18.19 1.92 12.38
N LYS A 205 19.20 1.15 12.02
CA LYS A 205 19.79 0.08 12.81
C LYS A 205 21.24 0.49 13.05
N THR A 206 21.50 1.14 14.17
CA THR A 206 22.80 1.72 14.50
C THR A 206 23.33 1.18 15.81
N SER A 207 24.63 0.90 15.83
CA SER A 207 25.35 0.46 17.01
C SER A 207 26.06 1.62 17.70
N SER A 208 26.23 1.53 19.02
CA SER A 208 27.04 2.47 19.79
C SER A 208 28.52 2.45 19.43
N SER A 209 28.99 1.45 18.67
CA SER A 209 30.35 1.36 18.13
C SER A 209 30.57 2.18 16.85
N GLY A 210 29.56 2.92 16.37
CA GLY A 210 29.66 3.69 15.12
C GLY A 210 29.51 2.83 13.85
N ALA A 211 29.06 1.58 13.98
CA ALA A 211 28.66 0.78 12.84
C ALA A 211 27.21 1.11 12.46
N TYR A 212 27.02 1.46 11.19
CA TYR A 212 25.73 1.81 10.57
C TYR A 212 25.36 0.71 9.57
N PRO A 213 24.94 -0.49 10.04
CA PRO A 213 24.53 -1.53 9.11
C PRO A 213 23.38 -1.05 8.23
N LEU A 214 22.44 -0.25 8.75
CA LEU A 214 21.37 0.29 7.92
C LEU A 214 20.83 1.61 8.47
N THR A 215 20.92 2.70 7.69
CA THR A 215 20.24 3.97 8.00
C THR A 215 19.64 4.54 6.73
N PHE A 216 18.35 4.87 6.77
CA PHE A 216 17.64 5.58 5.72
C PHE A 216 17.11 6.90 6.30
N GLU A 217 17.46 8.01 5.67
CA GLU A 217 17.21 9.36 6.18
C GLU A 217 17.07 10.38 5.04
N ILE A 218 16.57 11.57 5.38
CA ILE A 218 16.74 12.77 4.56
C ILE A 218 17.95 13.53 5.10
N CYS A 219 18.90 13.82 4.23
CA CYS A 219 20.16 14.48 4.57
C CYS A 219 19.96 15.96 4.89
N ASN A 220 20.59 16.47 5.96
CA ASN A 220 20.64 17.90 6.28
C ASN A 220 22.07 18.41 6.48
N ALA A 221 22.52 19.21 5.52
CA ALA A 221 23.89 19.71 5.49
C ALA A 221 24.14 20.87 6.46
N SER A 222 23.10 21.63 6.80
CA SER A 222 23.23 22.78 7.71
C SER A 222 23.63 22.37 9.13
N GLN A 223 23.50 21.07 9.43
CA GLN A 223 23.62 20.50 10.76
C GLN A 223 24.63 19.34 10.82
N GLY A 224 25.38 19.14 9.72
CA GLY A 224 26.52 18.23 9.65
C GLY A 224 26.18 16.75 9.42
N SER A 225 24.93 16.41 9.11
CA SER A 225 24.56 15.03 8.78
C SER A 225 25.09 14.60 7.40
N CYS A 226 25.29 15.56 6.48
CA CYS A 226 25.83 15.33 5.14
C CYS A 226 26.63 16.53 4.60
N GLY A 227 27.24 16.35 3.42
CA GLY A 227 27.87 17.45 2.68
C GLY A 227 26.84 18.45 2.14
N VAL A 228 27.24 19.70 1.93
CA VAL A 228 26.38 20.80 1.42
C VAL A 228 25.69 20.45 0.09
N SER A 229 26.37 19.72 -0.79
CA SER A 229 25.82 19.25 -2.07
C SER A 229 24.70 18.23 -1.93
N ASP A 230 24.53 17.65 -0.75
CA ASP A 230 23.60 16.57 -0.48
C ASP A 230 22.44 16.95 0.43
N ASN A 231 22.34 18.24 0.77
CA ASN A 231 21.23 18.77 1.54
C ASN A 231 19.89 18.37 0.90
N ASN A 232 18.94 17.94 1.72
CA ASN A 232 17.59 17.53 1.35
C ASN A 232 17.49 16.31 0.42
N LYS A 233 18.56 15.56 0.21
CA LYS A 233 18.52 14.29 -0.55
C LYS A 233 18.13 13.13 0.36
N LEU A 234 17.54 12.09 -0.22
CA LEU A 234 17.46 10.80 0.44
C LEU A 234 18.86 10.19 0.54
N SER A 235 19.16 9.53 1.66
CA SER A 235 20.46 8.90 1.93
C SER A 235 20.28 7.51 2.49
N LEU A 236 21.14 6.59 2.05
CA LEU A 236 21.20 5.22 2.55
C LEU A 236 22.62 4.87 2.97
N TYR A 237 22.80 4.57 4.25
CA TYR A 237 23.91 3.76 4.75
C TYR A 237 23.47 2.30 4.74
N SER A 238 24.23 1.44 4.09
CA SER A 238 23.92 -0.01 4.03
C SER A 238 25.19 -0.86 3.97
N ASP A 239 26.19 -0.45 4.74
CA ASP A 239 27.47 -1.15 4.86
C ASP A 239 28.01 -0.99 6.29
N LYS A 240 27.95 -2.09 7.05
CA LYS A 240 28.51 -2.15 8.40
C LYS A 240 30.02 -1.91 8.44
N THR A 241 30.74 -2.36 7.43
CA THR A 241 32.21 -2.46 7.41
C THR A 241 32.89 -1.18 6.93
N THR A 242 32.34 -0.56 5.91
CA THR A 242 32.78 0.74 5.40
C THR A 242 31.59 1.70 5.29
N PRO A 243 31.16 2.30 6.42
CA PRO A 243 29.99 3.17 6.45
C PRO A 243 30.17 4.37 5.52
N SER A 244 29.51 4.34 4.37
CA SER A 244 29.42 5.45 3.43
C SER A 244 27.98 5.54 2.97
N ALA A 245 27.41 6.74 3.04
CA ALA A 245 26.12 7.01 2.43
C ALA A 245 26.23 6.99 0.91
N VAL A 246 25.18 6.51 0.27
CA VAL A 246 24.83 6.90 -1.09
C VAL A 246 23.57 7.75 -1.05
N VAL A 247 23.41 8.67 -1.99
CA VAL A 247 22.32 9.65 -1.98
C VAL A 247 21.52 9.64 -3.28
N SER A 248 20.28 10.13 -3.22
CA SER A 248 19.46 10.38 -4.41
C SER A 248 20.07 11.49 -5.30
N ALA A 249 19.63 11.58 -6.55
CA ALA A 249 19.93 12.72 -7.42
C ALA A 249 19.00 13.91 -7.15
N GLN A 250 17.76 13.63 -6.74
CA GLN A 250 16.74 14.64 -6.45
C GLN A 250 16.66 14.95 -4.95
N THR A 251 16.09 16.11 -4.62
CA THR A 251 15.94 16.64 -3.26
C THR A 251 14.46 16.83 -2.91
N ILE A 252 14.13 16.73 -1.63
CA ILE A 252 12.82 17.10 -1.07
C ILE A 252 12.99 18.45 -0.38
N THR A 253 12.43 19.54 -0.93
CA THR A 253 12.71 20.90 -0.45
C THR A 253 11.53 21.61 0.20
N ASP A 254 10.43 20.90 0.37
CA ASP A 254 9.20 21.38 1.00
C ASP A 254 8.79 20.47 2.18
N THR A 255 7.62 20.76 2.74
CA THR A 255 7.01 20.13 3.90
C THR A 255 5.69 19.43 3.53
N ASP A 256 5.47 19.12 2.25
CA ASP A 256 4.32 18.34 1.81
C ASP A 256 4.56 16.83 2.02
N TRP A 257 3.48 16.04 1.92
CA TRP A 257 3.58 14.59 1.97
C TRP A 257 4.30 14.05 0.74
N HIS A 258 5.40 13.34 0.96
CA HIS A 258 6.12 12.60 -0.08
C HIS A 258 6.17 11.11 0.23
N HIS A 259 5.98 10.29 -0.81
CA HIS A 259 6.26 8.87 -0.71
C HIS A 259 7.73 8.66 -1.04
N VAL A 260 8.52 8.24 -0.06
CA VAL A 260 9.94 7.99 -0.23
C VAL A 260 10.21 6.50 -0.19
N ALA A 261 11.05 6.03 -1.09
CA ALA A 261 11.50 4.64 -1.04
C ALA A 261 12.94 4.49 -1.49
N VAL A 262 13.58 3.42 -1.02
CA VAL A 262 14.88 2.97 -1.49
C VAL A 262 14.85 1.48 -1.70
N THR A 263 15.32 1.05 -2.85
CA THR A 263 15.52 -0.37 -3.19
C THR A 263 17.01 -0.64 -3.29
N ARG A 264 17.42 -1.83 -2.86
CA ARG A 264 18.76 -2.35 -3.07
C ARG A 264 18.66 -3.73 -3.68
N SER A 265 19.35 -3.94 -4.79
CA SER A 265 19.55 -5.24 -5.42
C SER A 265 21.05 -5.53 -5.53
N GLY A 266 21.57 -6.41 -4.68
CA GLY A 266 23.00 -6.59 -4.48
C GLY A 266 23.68 -5.28 -4.08
N THR A 267 24.50 -4.72 -4.96
CA THR A 267 25.17 -3.42 -4.75
C THR A 267 24.44 -2.25 -5.39
N ASN A 268 23.44 -2.49 -6.25
CA ASN A 268 22.71 -1.42 -6.91
C ASN A 268 21.64 -0.86 -5.99
N VAL A 269 21.67 0.46 -5.77
CA VAL A 269 20.66 1.19 -5.00
C VAL A 269 19.87 2.09 -5.94
N THR A 270 18.55 2.05 -5.85
CA THR A 270 17.67 3.00 -6.54
C THR A 270 16.77 3.68 -5.53
N PHE A 271 16.80 5.02 -5.52
CA PHE A 271 15.92 5.86 -4.73
C PHE A 271 14.66 6.23 -5.51
N TYR A 272 13.57 6.48 -4.80
CA TYR A 272 12.30 6.91 -5.36
C TYR A 272 11.68 8.00 -4.51
N ILE A 273 11.12 9.00 -5.17
CA ILE A 273 10.29 10.06 -4.58
C ILE A 273 9.00 10.09 -5.39
N ASP A 274 7.86 10.00 -4.71
CA ASP A 274 6.51 10.04 -5.29
C ASP A 274 6.31 9.03 -6.43
N GLY A 275 6.83 7.81 -6.20
CA GLY A 275 6.70 6.69 -7.15
C GLY A 275 7.67 6.75 -8.34
N ALA A 276 8.37 7.86 -8.56
CA ALA A 276 9.34 8.03 -9.65
C ALA A 276 10.77 7.77 -9.17
N SER A 277 11.65 7.27 -10.06
CA SER A 277 13.06 7.09 -9.70
C SER A 277 13.73 8.45 -9.47
N ALA A 278 14.34 8.59 -8.30
CA ALA A 278 15.05 9.78 -7.84
C ALA A 278 16.56 9.64 -7.99
N GLY A 279 17.06 8.64 -8.73
CA GLY A 279 18.48 8.38 -8.95
C GLY A 279 18.92 6.97 -8.55
N THR A 280 20.09 6.59 -9.05
CA THR A 280 20.73 5.31 -8.72
C THR A 280 22.14 5.52 -8.20
N ALA A 281 22.60 4.60 -7.37
CA ALA A 281 23.94 4.60 -6.81
C ALA A 281 24.43 3.15 -6.65
N THR A 282 25.70 2.99 -6.29
CA THR A 282 26.29 1.68 -6.00
C THR A 282 26.94 1.72 -4.63
N VAL A 283 26.62 0.73 -3.80
CA VAL A 283 27.27 0.52 -2.50
C VAL A 283 28.39 -0.51 -2.63
N ASN A 284 29.36 -0.45 -1.73
CA ASN A 284 30.55 -1.31 -1.81
C ASN A 284 30.28 -2.74 -1.33
N ALA A 285 29.34 -2.91 -0.40
CA ALA A 285 29.03 -4.20 0.21
C ALA A 285 27.87 -4.90 -0.50
N ASN A 286 27.95 -6.24 -0.55
CA ASN A 286 26.88 -7.10 -1.09
C ASN A 286 25.76 -7.39 -0.08
N SER A 287 25.98 -7.17 1.22
CA SER A 287 24.91 -7.18 2.24
C SER A 287 25.14 -5.99 3.16
N TYR A 288 24.11 -5.56 3.91
CA TYR A 288 24.30 -4.44 4.83
C TYR A 288 24.83 -4.89 6.21
N GLY A 289 25.02 -6.20 6.38
CA GLY A 289 25.57 -6.84 7.57
C GLY A 289 24.52 -7.12 8.65
N ALA A 290 24.98 -7.68 9.76
CA ALA A 290 24.17 -7.99 10.93
C ALA A 290 24.64 -7.20 12.13
N ASP A 291 23.71 -6.83 13.00
CA ASP A 291 24.05 -6.37 14.34
C ASP A 291 22.95 -6.73 15.34
N ALA A 292 23.34 -7.07 16.55
CA ALA A 292 22.44 -7.46 17.64
C ALA A 292 21.74 -6.23 18.27
N VAL A 293 21.42 -5.24 17.44
CA VAL A 293 20.76 -3.99 17.82
C VAL A 293 19.35 -3.92 17.26
N SER A 294 18.49 -3.25 18.00
CA SER A 294 17.13 -2.93 17.62
C SER A 294 17.06 -2.05 16.38
N LEU A 295 15.95 -2.16 15.66
CA LEU A 295 15.59 -1.23 14.60
C LEU A 295 14.84 -0.05 15.22
N ARG A 296 15.23 1.17 14.87
CA ARG A 296 14.59 2.42 15.31
C ARG A 296 13.86 3.04 14.13
N LEU A 297 12.67 3.56 14.39
CA LEU A 297 11.81 4.25 13.42
C LEU A 297 11.69 5.70 13.89
N GLY A 298 12.05 6.66 13.04
CA GLY A 298 12.06 8.08 13.39
C GLY A 298 13.27 8.53 14.23
N LYS A 299 14.33 7.71 14.37
CA LYS A 299 15.53 8.08 15.15
C LYS A 299 16.77 7.32 14.70
N GLU A 300 17.89 8.01 14.54
CA GLU A 300 19.15 7.39 14.10
C GLU A 300 19.83 6.64 15.25
N SER A 301 20.09 7.31 16.38
CA SER A 301 20.71 6.71 17.57
C SER A 301 20.10 7.26 18.86
N ALA A 302 20.49 6.73 20.02
CA ALA A 302 19.96 7.20 21.30
C ALA A 302 20.33 8.68 21.60
N ALA A 303 21.44 9.18 21.04
CA ALA A 303 21.91 10.55 21.26
C ALA A 303 21.42 11.55 20.20
N SER A 304 20.88 11.06 19.09
CA SER A 304 20.39 11.89 17.99
C SER A 304 18.96 12.36 18.27
N PRO A 305 18.58 13.58 17.83
CA PRO A 305 17.18 13.98 17.85
C PRO A 305 16.34 13.00 17.02
N SER A 306 15.06 12.90 17.36
CA SER A 306 14.10 12.19 16.52
C SER A 306 13.76 13.01 15.27
N PHE A 307 13.06 12.37 14.34
CA PHE A 307 12.39 13.03 13.23
C PHE A 307 11.40 14.08 13.74
N ASP A 308 11.27 15.20 13.03
CA ASP A 308 10.28 16.26 13.31
C ASP A 308 9.24 16.30 12.17
N GLY A 309 8.06 15.73 12.43
CA GLY A 309 7.00 15.65 11.45
C GLY A 309 6.24 14.32 11.48
N SER A 310 5.49 14.03 10.42
CA SER A 310 4.61 12.86 10.32
C SER A 310 5.20 11.72 9.50
N LEU A 311 5.06 10.50 10.01
CA LEU A 311 5.43 9.24 9.35
C LEU A 311 4.20 8.36 9.18
N ASP A 312 4.07 7.75 8.01
CA ASP A 312 2.89 6.94 7.65
C ASP A 312 3.30 5.74 6.77
N ASP A 313 2.62 4.61 6.94
CA ASP A 313 2.63 3.45 6.06
C ASP A 313 4.03 2.87 5.73
N LEU A 314 4.89 2.77 6.75
CA LEU A 314 6.24 2.20 6.65
C LEU A 314 6.19 0.72 6.27
N ARG A 315 6.93 0.34 5.22
CA ARG A 315 7.13 -1.04 4.80
C ARG A 315 8.60 -1.38 4.66
N PHE A 316 8.94 -2.60 5.07
CA PHE A 316 10.25 -3.19 4.90
C PHE A 316 10.14 -4.54 4.19
N TYR A 317 10.85 -4.70 3.08
CA TYR A 317 10.90 -5.94 2.30
C TYR A 317 12.32 -6.49 2.26
N GLY A 318 12.46 -7.82 2.36
CA GLY A 318 13.71 -8.57 2.11
C GLY A 318 13.90 -8.90 0.63
N ARG A 319 13.53 -7.97 -0.26
CA ARG A 319 13.75 -8.02 -1.71
C ARG A 319 13.73 -6.60 -2.29
N ALA A 320 14.33 -6.42 -3.45
CA ALA A 320 14.15 -5.21 -4.25
C ALA A 320 12.77 -5.24 -4.92
N LEU A 321 11.93 -4.24 -4.63
CA LEU A 321 10.71 -4.00 -5.39
C LEU A 321 11.06 -3.41 -6.75
N SER A 322 10.28 -3.75 -7.77
CA SER A 322 10.35 -3.12 -9.09
C SER A 322 9.81 -1.68 -9.05
N ALA A 323 10.18 -0.85 -10.04
CA ALA A 323 9.63 0.49 -10.17
C ALA A 323 8.09 0.51 -10.27
N VAL A 324 7.49 -0.53 -10.86
CA VAL A 324 6.03 -0.68 -10.93
C VAL A 324 5.43 -0.91 -9.54
N GLU A 325 6.05 -1.76 -8.73
CA GLU A 325 5.62 -2.00 -7.35
C GLU A 325 5.80 -0.77 -6.46
N ILE A 326 6.87 0.01 -6.66
CA ILE A 326 7.03 1.30 -5.97
C ILE A 326 5.95 2.30 -6.38
N GLY A 327 5.65 2.41 -7.68
CA GLY A 327 4.56 3.24 -8.19
C GLY A 327 3.19 2.80 -7.64
N GLN A 328 3.00 1.50 -7.41
CA GLN A 328 1.81 0.97 -6.74
C GLN A 328 1.72 1.42 -5.28
N LEU A 329 2.81 1.37 -4.50
CA LEU A 329 2.82 1.85 -3.11
C LEU A 329 2.50 3.34 -3.03
N TYR A 330 3.13 4.16 -3.88
CA TYR A 330 2.80 5.58 -3.99
C TYR A 330 1.32 5.80 -4.34
N ALA A 331 0.79 5.07 -5.31
CA ALA A 331 -0.60 5.17 -5.70
C ALA A 331 -1.59 4.81 -4.56
N LEU A 332 -1.17 4.07 -3.52
CA LEU A 332 -2.02 3.79 -2.37
C LEU A 332 -2.42 5.06 -1.60
N GLY A 333 -1.53 6.08 -1.55
CA GLY A 333 -1.73 7.34 -0.80
C GLY A 333 -2.06 8.57 -1.66
N VAL A 334 -1.91 8.50 -2.99
CA VAL A 334 -2.39 9.56 -3.91
C VAL A 334 -3.67 9.21 -4.66
N SER A 335 -4.05 7.93 -4.68
CA SER A 335 -5.45 7.63 -4.95
C SER A 335 -6.24 8.40 -3.90
N THR A 336 -7.17 9.24 -4.33
CA THR A 336 -8.18 9.84 -3.48
C THR A 336 -9.09 8.74 -2.96
N ARG A 337 -8.54 7.83 -2.16
CA ARG A 337 -9.27 6.94 -1.25
C ARG A 337 -9.73 7.76 -0.06
N GLN A 338 -10.38 8.90 -0.33
CA GLN A 338 -11.36 9.42 0.61
C GLN A 338 -12.53 8.45 0.56
N CYS A 339 -12.44 7.46 1.45
CA CYS A 339 -13.52 6.59 1.79
C CYS A 339 -14.58 7.43 2.50
N ASN A 340 -15.77 7.51 1.94
CA ASN A 340 -16.93 8.00 2.68
C ASN A 340 -17.95 6.86 2.74
N PRO A 341 -17.95 6.03 3.80
CA PRO A 341 -18.90 4.93 3.93
C PRO A 341 -20.36 5.40 3.92
N ALA A 342 -20.62 6.65 4.31
CA ALA A 342 -21.93 7.30 4.25
C ALA A 342 -22.14 8.16 2.99
N GLY A 343 -21.18 8.15 2.08
CA GLY A 343 -21.18 8.98 0.88
C GLY A 343 -21.91 8.35 -0.29
N THR A 344 -22.13 9.16 -1.32
CA THR A 344 -22.84 8.79 -2.54
C THR A 344 -22.03 9.16 -3.77
N CYS A 345 -22.12 8.33 -4.80
CA CYS A 345 -21.63 8.63 -6.13
C CYS A 345 -22.75 9.26 -6.96
N LEU A 346 -22.38 10.17 -7.86
CA LEU A 346 -23.32 10.86 -8.75
C LEU A 346 -23.13 10.37 -10.19
N ASN A 347 -24.22 10.38 -10.96
CA ASN A 347 -24.26 10.07 -12.39
C ASN A 347 -23.62 8.72 -12.79
N PRO A 348 -24.24 7.56 -12.48
CA PRO A 348 -25.55 7.40 -11.83
C PRO A 348 -25.50 7.63 -10.32
N ALA A 349 -26.65 7.94 -9.71
CA ALA A 349 -26.73 8.00 -8.25
C ALA A 349 -26.53 6.60 -7.65
N GLY A 350 -25.65 6.46 -6.67
CA GLY A 350 -25.40 5.21 -5.95
C GLY A 350 -24.80 5.46 -4.57
N ASN A 351 -25.06 4.55 -3.64
CA ASN A 351 -24.45 4.56 -2.31
C ASN A 351 -23.08 3.89 -2.33
N SER A 352 -22.24 4.22 -1.35
CA SER A 352 -20.98 3.50 -1.10
C SER A 352 -21.22 1.99 -1.06
N GLY A 353 -20.48 1.23 -1.86
CA GLY A 353 -20.66 -0.21 -2.02
C GLY A 353 -21.61 -0.63 -3.15
N ASP A 354 -22.25 0.29 -3.86
CA ASP A 354 -22.99 -0.06 -5.08
C ASP A 354 -22.03 -0.43 -6.21
N ILE A 355 -22.43 -1.40 -7.04
CA ILE A 355 -21.67 -1.83 -8.22
C ILE A 355 -22.59 -1.76 -9.45
N VAL A 356 -22.12 -1.12 -10.53
CA VAL A 356 -22.92 -0.91 -11.75
C VAL A 356 -22.09 -1.14 -13.01
N TYR A 357 -22.76 -1.54 -14.09
CA TYR A 357 -22.16 -1.60 -15.41
C TYR A 357 -22.39 -0.29 -16.17
N ASN A 358 -21.32 0.38 -16.56
CA ASN A 358 -21.39 1.56 -17.41
C ASN A 358 -21.40 1.15 -18.89
N SER A 359 -22.57 1.20 -19.52
CA SER A 359 -22.74 0.83 -20.93
C SER A 359 -22.13 1.82 -21.92
N SER A 360 -21.77 3.03 -21.48
CA SER A 360 -21.11 4.02 -22.34
C SER A 360 -19.61 3.78 -22.46
N SER A 361 -18.97 3.33 -21.37
CA SER A 361 -17.55 2.98 -21.34
C SER A 361 -17.27 1.48 -21.39
N ASN A 362 -18.32 0.65 -21.36
CA ASN A 362 -18.25 -0.82 -21.28
C ASN A 362 -17.44 -1.34 -20.08
N VAL A 363 -17.63 -0.72 -18.93
CA VAL A 363 -16.82 -1.00 -17.72
C VAL A 363 -17.70 -1.24 -16.52
N MET A 364 -17.39 -2.27 -15.75
CA MET A 364 -17.95 -2.42 -14.41
C MET A 364 -17.28 -1.42 -13.48
N GLN A 365 -18.05 -0.75 -12.64
CA GLN A 365 -17.56 0.23 -11.69
C GLN A 365 -18.26 0.08 -10.34
N TYR A 366 -17.60 0.45 -9.25
CA TYR A 366 -18.21 0.49 -7.92
C TYR A 366 -18.13 1.87 -7.30
N CYS A 367 -19.05 2.19 -6.40
CA CYS A 367 -19.06 3.45 -5.68
C CYS A 367 -18.22 3.34 -4.40
N ASN A 368 -17.21 4.20 -4.24
CA ASN A 368 -16.42 4.30 -3.01
C ASN A 368 -16.97 5.34 -2.00
N GLY A 369 -18.15 5.90 -2.29
CA GLY A 369 -18.79 6.97 -1.52
C GLY A 369 -18.36 8.39 -1.90
N THR A 370 -17.36 8.57 -2.76
CA THR A 370 -16.96 9.87 -3.31
C THR A 370 -16.99 9.91 -4.84
N GLY A 371 -16.91 8.76 -5.50
CA GLY A 371 -17.00 8.64 -6.96
C GLY A 371 -17.07 7.19 -7.46
N TRP A 372 -17.40 7.03 -8.74
CA TRP A 372 -17.43 5.73 -9.40
C TRP A 372 -16.00 5.29 -9.79
N ILE A 373 -15.60 4.12 -9.32
CA ILE A 373 -14.29 3.53 -9.52
C ILE A 373 -14.40 2.40 -10.54
N ALA A 374 -13.71 2.55 -11.67
CA ALA A 374 -13.65 1.53 -12.72
C ALA A 374 -12.93 0.25 -12.25
N ILE A 375 -13.43 -0.91 -12.66
CA ILE A 375 -12.89 -2.24 -12.32
C ILE A 375 -12.18 -2.81 -13.54
N GLY A 376 -10.96 -3.34 -13.36
CA GLY A 376 -10.32 -4.22 -14.34
C GLY A 376 -9.71 -3.53 -15.58
N GLN A 377 -9.52 -2.21 -15.56
CA GLN A 377 -8.75 -1.47 -16.59
C GLN A 377 -7.32 -1.28 -16.18
#